data_AF-A0AAX3I9V3-F1
#
_entry.id   AF-A0AAX3I9V3-F1
#
_cell.length_a   1.000
_cell.length_b   1.000
_cell.length_c   1.000
_cell.angle_alpha   90.00
_cell.angle_beta   90.00
_cell.angle_gamma   90.00
#
_symmetry.space_group_name_H-M   'P 1'
#
loop_
_entity.id
_entity.type
_entity.pdbx_description
1 polymer ?
#
loop_
_entity_poly.entity_id
_entity_poly.type
_entity_poly.pdbx_seq_one_letter_code
_entity_poly.pdbx_strand_id
1 'polypeptide(L)'
;MNSQTLDYTPGQAWEDEIAQNTRMFFEADRLDTLAYQIIESYSGDAKTWLRFTEAKKLADAQRTAAYQEWMRIHRAKGSKRQPGHYS
;
A
#
# COMPACT_ATOMS: atom_id res chain seq x y z
N MET A 1 -15.04 34.94 13.50
CA MET A 1 -14.00 33.91 13.26
C MET A 1 -14.57 32.98 12.22
N ASN A 2 -14.18 33.16 10.96
CA ASN A 2 -14.80 32.49 9.83
C ASN A 2 -14.16 31.11 9.69
N SER A 3 -14.89 30.08 10.08
CA SER A 3 -14.51 28.68 9.89
C SER A 3 -14.53 28.39 8.39
N GLN A 4 -13.40 28.63 7.73
CA GLN A 4 -13.13 28.10 6.40
C GLN A 4 -13.00 26.59 6.57
N THR A 5 -14.13 25.89 6.49
CA THR A 5 -14.14 24.48 6.13
C THR A 5 -13.55 24.43 4.73
N LEU A 6 -12.25 24.19 4.64
CA LEU A 6 -11.56 23.91 3.39
C LEU A 6 -12.40 22.83 2.68
N ASP A 7 -13.04 23.23 1.59
CA ASP A 7 -13.83 22.33 0.76
C ASP A 7 -12.90 21.21 0.30
N TYR A 8 -12.93 20.08 1.01
CA TYR A 8 -12.13 18.92 0.68
C TYR A 8 -12.64 18.40 -0.65
N THR A 9 -11.93 18.77 -1.71
CA THR A 9 -12.40 18.47 -3.05
C THR A 9 -12.26 16.97 -3.29
N PRO A 10 -13.16 16.36 -4.08
CA PRO A 10 -13.03 14.95 -4.46
C PRO A 10 -11.69 14.59 -5.13
N GLY A 11 -10.96 15.58 -5.65
CA GLY A 11 -9.60 15.41 -6.19
C GLY A 11 -8.55 15.25 -5.10
N GLN A 12 -8.58 16.08 -4.05
CA GLN A 12 -7.70 15.96 -2.89
C GLN A 12 -7.94 14.64 -2.13
N ALA A 13 -9.19 14.22 -2.04
CA ALA A 13 -9.55 12.90 -1.49
C ALA A 13 -8.84 11.74 -2.18
N TRP A 14 -8.79 11.80 -3.51
CA TRP A 14 -8.19 10.76 -4.31
C TRP A 14 -6.65 10.79 -4.26
N GLU A 15 -6.06 11.98 -4.23
CA GLU A 15 -4.61 12.14 -4.04
C GLU A 15 -4.15 11.62 -2.67
N ASP A 16 -4.92 11.86 -1.61
CA ASP A 16 -4.65 11.32 -0.28
C ASP A 16 -4.75 9.79 -0.24
N GLU A 17 -5.75 9.21 -0.89
CA GLU A 17 -5.87 7.74 -1.03
C GLU A 17 -4.66 7.14 -1.77
N ILE A 18 -4.19 7.79 -2.84
CA ILE A 18 -2.99 7.36 -3.56
C ILE A 18 -1.76 7.49 -2.67
N ALA A 19 -1.58 8.62 -1.98
CA ALA A 19 -0.44 8.85 -1.11
C ALA A 19 -0.38 7.80 0.02
N GLN A 20 -1.54 7.45 0.60
CA GLN A 20 -1.65 6.39 1.59
C GLN A 20 -1.26 5.03 1.00
N ASN A 21 -1.79 4.67 -0.18
CA ASN A 21 -1.44 3.43 -0.85
C ASN A 21 0.07 3.36 -1.20
N THR A 22 0.66 4.47 -1.64
CA THR A 22 2.11 4.54 -1.88
C THR A 22 2.91 4.29 -0.61
N ARG A 23 2.48 4.81 0.55
CA ARG A 23 3.13 4.49 1.84
C ARG A 23 3.02 3.01 2.19
N MET A 24 1.92 2.34 1.84
CA MET A 24 1.77 0.90 2.07
C MET A 24 2.77 0.08 1.25
N PHE A 25 3.04 0.47 -0.01
CA PHE A 25 4.09 -0.17 -0.81
C PHE A 25 5.49 0.09 -0.24
N PHE A 26 5.79 1.32 0.20
CA PHE A 26 7.06 1.61 0.85
C PHE A 26 7.28 0.79 2.12
N GLU A 27 6.24 0.59 2.93
CA GLU A 27 6.36 -0.24 4.13
C GLU A 27 6.57 -1.72 3.78
N ALA A 28 5.92 -2.22 2.71
CA ALA A 28 6.18 -3.57 2.22
C ALA A 28 7.65 -3.74 1.78
N ASP A 29 8.19 -2.81 1.01
CA ASP A 29 9.59 -2.85 0.55
C ASP A 29 10.58 -2.71 1.73
N ARG A 30 10.21 -1.93 2.75
CA ARG A 30 10.99 -1.82 3.99
C ARG A 30 11.03 -3.14 4.76
N LEU A 31 9.86 -3.79 4.95
CA LEU A 31 9.77 -5.10 5.59
C LEU A 31 10.57 -6.16 4.82
N ASP A 32 10.55 -6.09 3.49
CA ASP A 32 11.32 -6.98 2.64
C ASP A 32 12.83 -6.76 2.82
N THR A 33 13.28 -5.51 2.86
CA THR A 33 14.67 -5.15 3.15
C THR A 33 15.11 -5.65 4.52
N LEU A 34 14.26 -5.49 5.55
CA LEU A 34 14.52 -6.02 6.89
C LEU A 34 14.63 -7.55 6.89
N ALA A 35 13.83 -8.24 6.08
CA ALA A 35 13.94 -9.69 5.94
C ALA A 35 15.34 -10.06 5.43
N TYR A 36 15.85 -9.39 4.38
CA TYR A 36 17.18 -9.68 3.86
C TYR A 36 18.31 -9.39 4.85
N GLN A 37 18.16 -8.37 5.70
CA GLN A 37 19.12 -8.09 6.78
C GLN A 37 19.22 -9.25 7.80
N ILE A 38 18.14 -10.01 8.03
CA ILE A 38 18.15 -11.16 8.96
C ILE A 38 19.12 -12.25 8.46
N ILE A 39 19.25 -12.42 7.15
CA ILE A 39 20.10 -13.46 6.55
C ILE A 39 21.47 -12.96 6.09
N GLU A 40 21.75 -11.66 6.21
CA GLU A 40 23.02 -11.06 5.77
C GLU A 40 24.23 -11.68 6.48
N SER A 41 24.05 -12.13 7.73
CA SER A 41 25.06 -12.86 8.52
C SER A 41 24.69 -14.32 8.78
N TYR A 42 23.89 -14.93 7.89
CA TYR A 42 23.36 -16.28 8.11
C TYR A 42 24.44 -17.36 8.10
N SER A 43 24.56 -18.10 9.21
CA SER A 43 25.52 -19.19 9.38
C SER A 43 24.90 -20.59 9.31
N GLY A 44 23.67 -20.74 8.79
CA GLY A 44 22.98 -22.03 8.68
C GLY A 44 22.02 -22.40 9.82
N ASP A 45 21.68 -21.46 10.70
CA ASP A 45 20.78 -21.71 11.84
C ASP A 45 19.29 -21.70 11.46
N ALA A 46 18.58 -22.79 11.74
CA ALA A 46 17.15 -22.93 11.41
C ALA A 46 16.26 -21.81 12.01
N LYS A 47 16.62 -21.24 13.17
CA LYS A 47 15.84 -20.14 13.77
C LYS A 47 15.97 -18.85 12.99
N THR A 48 17.15 -18.57 12.44
CA THR A 48 17.38 -17.38 11.59
C THR A 48 16.62 -17.50 10.27
N TRP A 49 16.57 -18.72 9.68
CA TRP A 49 15.74 -18.99 8.51
C TRP A 49 14.24 -18.81 8.81
N LEU A 50 13.76 -19.28 9.96
CA LEU A 50 12.37 -19.09 10.36
C LEU A 50 12.01 -17.60 10.44
N ARG A 51 12.82 -16.79 11.13
CA ARG A 51 12.62 -15.33 11.25
C ARG A 51 12.62 -14.62 9.90
N PHE A 52 13.49 -15.05 8.98
CA PHE A 52 13.48 -14.56 7.60
C PHE A 52 12.16 -14.86 6.90
N THR A 53 11.68 -16.11 6.95
CA THR A 53 10.43 -16.50 6.30
C THR A 53 9.21 -15.79 6.89
N GLU A 54 9.21 -15.54 8.20
CA GLU A 54 8.17 -14.75 8.87
C GLU A 54 8.19 -13.30 8.42
N ALA A 55 9.38 -12.69 8.34
CA ALA A 55 9.55 -11.32 7.85
C ALA A 55 9.12 -11.18 6.38
N LYS A 56 9.49 -12.13 5.51
CA LYS A 56 9.03 -12.18 4.10
C LYS A 56 7.51 -12.29 4.02
N LYS A 57 6.89 -13.15 4.84
CA LYS A 57 5.43 -13.30 4.88
C LYS A 57 4.73 -12.00 5.28
N LEU A 58 5.29 -11.24 6.21
CA LEU A 58 4.76 -9.93 6.60
C LEU A 58 4.89 -8.89 5.46
N ALA A 59 6.03 -8.84 4.79
CA ALA A 59 6.24 -7.98 3.62
C ALA A 59 5.24 -8.30 2.50
N ASP A 60 5.06 -9.58 2.18
CA ASP A 60 4.13 -10.05 1.15
C ASP A 60 2.66 -9.74 1.51
N ALA A 61 2.28 -9.89 2.78
CA ALA A 61 0.96 -9.52 3.27
C ALA A 61 0.71 -8.01 3.10
N GLN A 62 1.69 -7.17 3.46
CA GLN A 62 1.60 -5.72 3.30
C GLN A 62 1.51 -5.32 1.82
N ARG A 63 2.29 -5.97 0.95
CA ARG A 63 2.24 -5.75 -0.50
C ARG A 63 0.89 -6.15 -1.10
N THR A 64 0.32 -7.25 -0.62
CA THR A 64 -1.00 -7.73 -1.05
C THR A 64 -2.10 -6.75 -0.63
N ALA A 65 -2.05 -6.23 0.60
CA ALA A 65 -2.99 -5.22 1.07
C ALA A 65 -2.90 -3.92 0.24
N ALA A 66 -1.68 -3.45 -0.06
CA ALA A 66 -1.46 -2.29 -0.92
C ALA A 66 -2.02 -2.52 -2.33
N TYR A 67 -1.83 -3.72 -2.91
CA TYR A 67 -2.38 -4.04 -4.22
C TYR A 67 -3.91 -4.09 -4.24
N GLN A 68 -4.54 -4.63 -3.20
CA GLN A 68 -6.01 -4.63 -3.06
C GLN A 68 -6.55 -3.20 -2.96
N GLU A 69 -5.86 -2.34 -2.21
CA GLU A 69 -6.26 -0.94 -2.06
C GLU A 69 -6.07 -0.14 -3.35
N TRP A 70 -4.97 -0.36 -4.06
CA TRP A 70 -4.75 0.18 -5.40
C TRP A 70 -5.88 -0.18 -6.36
N MET A 71 -6.30 -1.45 -6.35
CA MET A 71 -7.42 -1.93 -7.16
C MET A 71 -8.73 -1.24 -6.77
N ARG A 72 -8.98 -0.99 -5.48
CA ARG A 72 -10.17 -0.25 -5.00
C ARG A 72 -10.18 1.18 -5.53
N ILE A 73 -9.07 1.91 -5.37
CA ILE A 73 -8.91 3.30 -5.81
C ILE A 73 -9.11 3.42 -7.34
N HIS A 74 -8.53 2.51 -8.11
CA HIS A 74 -8.69 2.49 -9.56
C HIS A 74 -10.11 2.12 -10.02
N ARG A 75 -10.79 1.18 -9.35
CA ARG A 75 -12.19 0.87 -9.64
C ARG A 75 -13.11 2.06 -9.36
N ALA A 76 -12.88 2.79 -8.27
CA ALA A 76 -13.62 4.02 -7.96
C ALA A 76 -13.44 5.09 -9.05
N LYS A 77 -12.25 5.18 -9.65
CA LYS A 77 -11.97 6.10 -10.77
C LYS A 77 -12.65 5.67 -12.08
N GLY A 78 -12.74 4.36 -12.34
CA GLY A 78 -13.43 3.79 -13.51
C GLY A 78 -14.94 4.00 -13.47
N SER A 79 -15.56 3.93 -12.30
CA SER A 79 -17.00 4.15 -12.12
C SER A 79 -17.43 5.61 -12.35
N LYS A 80 -16.53 6.59 -12.13
CA LYS A 80 -16.81 8.02 -12.39
C LYS A 80 -16.61 8.45 -13.85
N ARG A 81 -16.28 7.53 -14.77
CA ARG A 81 -16.14 7.80 -16.22
C ARG A 81 -17.25 7.17 -17.08
N GLN A 82 -18.49 7.13 -16.58
CA GLN A 82 -19.66 6.95 -17.45
C GLN A 82 -20.50 8.24 -17.49
N PRO A 83 -20.09 9.27 -18.26
CA PRO A 83 -21.03 10.23 -18.77
C PRO A 83 -21.80 9.59 -19.94
N GLY A 84 -23.10 9.41 -19.76
CA GLY A 84 -24.10 9.30 -20.82
C GLY A 84 -23.81 8.32 -21.96
N HIS A 85 -24.39 7.12 -21.87
CA HIS A 85 -24.89 6.50 -23.10
C HIS A 85 -26.13 7.31 -23.51
N TYR A 86 -25.93 8.24 -24.44
CA TYR A 86 -27.02 8.84 -25.20
C TYR A 86 -27.55 7.80 -26.19
N SER A 87 -28.88 7.65 -26.15
CA SER A 87 -29.77 6.91 -27.06
C SER A 87 -29.73 5.39 -27.01
#